data_AF-A0A0D2DPA4-F1
#
_entry.id   AF-A0A0D2DPA4-F1
#
_cell.length_a   1.000
_cell.length_b   1.000
_cell.length_c   1.000
_cell.angle_alpha   90.00
_cell.angle_beta   90.00
_cell.angle_gamma   90.00
#
_symmetry.space_group_name_H-M   'P 1'
#
loop_
_entity.id
_entity.type
_entity.pdbx_description
1 polymer ?
#
loop_
_entity_poly.entity_id
_entity_poly.type
_entity_poly.pdbx_seq_one_letter_code
_entity_poly.pdbx_strand_id
1 'polypeptide(L)'
;MATNVQTLLQQTQDITVNDLAGPRAPVQVPGAISDKLPKVRSKYRHVAALHSKVQPSCLSHETSGTPSFIGFRNLMVLVIIVMNLRLVVENAKKYGLLITVKMNLRDTDIKTALLLYALTPCHLFVAYIIERVAMENAKGLVGRRKKDDPDQSKPETEKEKKEFYSTWWWIAVAHTFNASLALLITSCVVYYRIHNPGLGMISELHAIVLWLKTCSYAFTNRDLRHAMLHPGGPESALPELYSRCPYPKNITLANLCYFWWAPTLVYQPYYPRTESIRWTFLAKRVGEVIALCVFIWLVCAQYAVPVLRNSLGGMVSLDLPSIAERLMKLSTISIIVWLAGFFALFQSFLNALAEIMRFGDRVFYEDWWNSTSLKMYWSTWNKPVYHFMRRHIYSPLVGRGWSPRAASAWVFVFSGFLHELAVGVPAHSILGVAFLGMVLQLPLIMCTEPLAKKDGTGKVIGNCIFWINFVFVGQPLAAMIYFFSWQAKYGDLSEMPKK
;
A
#
# COMPACT_ATOMS: atom_id res chain seq x y z
N MET A 1 28.53 44.87 38.93
CA MET A 1 29.54 44.44 37.93
C MET A 1 29.42 42.97 37.50
N ALA A 2 28.22 42.37 37.52
CA ALA A 2 28.01 41.01 36.96
C ALA A 2 26.85 40.95 35.96
N THR A 3 26.23 42.09 35.63
CA THR A 3 25.04 42.17 34.76
C THR A 3 25.33 42.77 33.38
N ASN A 4 26.57 43.22 33.13
CA ASN A 4 26.97 43.82 31.85
C ASN A 4 27.86 42.92 30.97
N VAL A 5 28.27 41.75 31.46
CA VAL A 5 29.10 40.80 30.68
C VAL A 5 28.22 39.83 29.87
N GLN A 6 27.04 39.48 30.36
CA GLN A 6 26.10 38.62 29.63
C GLN A 6 25.41 39.35 28.47
N THR A 7 25.14 40.66 28.59
CA THR A 7 24.55 41.48 27.53
C THR A 7 25.53 41.72 26.37
N LEU A 8 26.83 41.84 26.68
CA LEU A 8 27.89 41.99 25.67
C LEU A 8 28.20 40.69 24.92
N LEU A 9 28.07 39.52 25.57
CA LEU A 9 28.18 38.21 24.91
C LEU A 9 26.99 37.90 24.01
N GLN A 10 25.78 38.35 24.39
CA GLN A 10 24.59 38.17 23.57
C GLN A 10 24.59 39.08 22.33
N GLN A 11 25.10 40.32 22.45
CA GLN A 11 25.26 41.22 21.31
C GLN A 11 26.42 40.83 20.36
N THR A 12 27.46 40.14 20.84
CA THR A 12 28.55 39.66 19.96
C THR A 12 28.22 38.35 19.24
N GLN A 13 27.25 37.57 19.73
CA GLN A 13 26.73 36.39 19.04
C GLN A 13 25.70 36.73 17.94
N ASP A 14 24.96 37.83 18.07
CA ASP A 14 24.00 38.28 17.05
C ASP A 14 24.66 39.02 15.86
N ILE A 15 25.90 39.49 16.00
CA ILE A 15 26.61 40.23 14.94
C ILE A 15 27.40 39.28 14.01
N THR A 16 27.69 38.04 14.40
CA THR A 16 28.48 37.10 13.59
C THR A 16 27.66 36.24 12.62
N VAL A 17 26.33 36.36 12.60
CA VAL A 17 25.46 35.55 11.73
C VAL A 17 25.02 36.30 10.46
N ASN A 18 25.18 37.63 10.38
CA ASN A 18 24.56 38.44 9.34
C ASN A 18 25.45 38.95 8.19
N ASP A 19 26.75 38.69 8.14
CA ASP A 19 27.64 39.35 7.15
C ASP A 19 28.60 38.45 6.35
N LEU A 20 28.11 37.39 5.73
CA LEU A 20 28.78 36.75 4.58
C LEU A 20 27.80 36.43 3.44
N ALA A 21 27.67 37.37 2.51
CA ALA A 21 27.09 37.23 1.16
C ALA A 21 27.72 36.02 0.41
N GLY A 22 26.99 35.11 -0.24
CA GLY A 22 26.19 35.22 -1.47
C GLY A 22 26.58 34.05 -2.42
N PRO A 23 25.70 33.54 -3.30
CA PRO A 23 25.38 34.30 -4.51
C PRO A 23 23.90 34.26 -4.94
N ARG A 24 23.43 35.44 -5.34
CA ARG A 24 22.27 35.80 -6.19
C ARG A 24 20.88 35.40 -5.69
N ALA A 25 20.16 36.45 -5.29
CA ALA A 25 18.76 36.47 -4.90
C ALA A 25 17.84 35.83 -5.96
N PRO A 26 16.75 35.14 -5.53
CA PRO A 26 15.68 34.74 -6.43
C PRO A 26 14.94 35.99 -6.96
N VAL A 27 14.53 35.92 -8.22
CA VAL A 27 13.65 36.92 -8.85
C VAL A 27 12.41 37.10 -7.97
N GLN A 28 12.25 38.30 -7.42
CA GLN A 28 11.06 38.71 -6.68
C GLN A 28 9.86 38.68 -7.63
N VAL A 29 8.86 37.86 -7.28
CA VAL A 29 7.52 37.96 -7.87
C VAL A 29 6.86 39.20 -7.26
N PRO A 30 6.44 40.21 -8.06
CA PRO A 30 5.83 41.41 -7.53
C PRO A 30 4.54 41.11 -6.74
N GLY A 31 4.35 41.87 -5.68
CA GLY A 31 3.34 41.68 -4.65
C GLY A 31 1.90 41.59 -5.16
N ALA A 32 1.12 40.83 -4.41
CA ALA A 32 -0.31 40.67 -4.56
C ALA A 32 -1.03 42.01 -4.27
N ILE A 33 -1.50 42.66 -5.33
CA ILE A 33 -2.64 43.57 -5.26
C ILE A 33 -3.89 42.72 -5.38
N SER A 34 -4.80 42.91 -4.42
CA SER A 34 -6.14 42.34 -4.37
C SER A 34 -6.88 42.56 -5.67
N ASP A 35 -7.08 41.51 -6.45
CA ASP A 35 -8.23 41.36 -7.32
C ASP A 35 -8.61 39.89 -7.48
N LYS A 36 -9.92 39.65 -7.59
CA LYS A 36 -10.57 38.33 -7.66
C LYS A 36 -10.09 37.54 -8.89
N LEU A 37 -8.90 36.97 -8.83
CA LEU A 37 -8.43 35.98 -9.79
C LEU A 37 -9.15 34.65 -9.50
N PRO A 38 -9.69 33.96 -10.53
CA PRO A 38 -10.28 32.64 -10.34
C PRO A 38 -9.21 31.75 -9.70
N LYS A 39 -9.57 31.01 -8.64
CA LYS A 39 -8.70 30.01 -8.02
C LYS A 39 -8.27 29.02 -9.11
N VAL A 40 -7.11 29.25 -9.73
CA VAL A 40 -6.47 28.29 -10.61
C VAL A 40 -6.20 27.07 -9.73
N ARG A 41 -7.03 26.02 -9.87
CA ARG A 41 -6.78 24.74 -9.20
C ARG A 41 -5.40 24.30 -9.63
N SER A 42 -4.43 24.37 -8.72
CA SER A 42 -3.10 23.80 -8.93
C SER A 42 -3.26 22.37 -9.42
N LYS A 43 -2.86 22.11 -10.67
CA LYS A 43 -2.96 20.81 -11.32
C LYS A 43 -2.11 19.83 -10.52
N TYR A 44 -2.74 18.84 -9.89
CA TYR A 44 -2.05 17.86 -9.06
C TYR A 44 -0.97 17.13 -9.86
N ARG A 45 0.20 16.92 -9.26
CA ARG A 45 1.34 16.21 -9.86
C ARG A 45 1.80 15.03 -9.01
N HIS A 46 2.19 13.95 -9.67
CA HIS A 46 2.76 12.74 -9.11
C HIS A 46 4.22 12.90 -8.67
N VAL A 47 4.76 14.13 -8.62
CA VAL A 47 6.07 14.44 -8.02
C VAL A 47 5.98 14.88 -6.55
N ALA A 48 4.79 15.12 -6.00
CA ALA A 48 4.64 15.52 -4.59
C ALA A 48 5.36 14.53 -3.66
N ALA A 49 6.32 15.00 -2.84
CA ALA A 49 7.09 14.14 -1.96
C ALA A 49 6.22 13.68 -0.78
N LEU A 50 6.08 12.36 -0.59
CA LEU A 50 5.42 11.79 0.58
C LEU A 50 6.44 11.46 1.66
N HIS A 51 7.51 10.75 1.30
CA HIS A 51 8.57 10.40 2.22
C HIS A 51 9.58 11.55 2.26
N SER A 52 9.47 12.39 3.29
CA SER A 52 10.32 13.59 3.46
C SER A 52 11.11 13.61 4.77
N LYS A 53 10.70 12.81 5.76
CA LYS A 53 11.30 12.76 7.10
C LYS A 53 11.61 11.33 7.52
N VAL A 54 12.59 11.17 8.39
CA VAL A 54 12.87 9.89 9.06
C VAL A 54 11.92 9.77 10.25
N GLN A 55 11.14 8.70 10.31
CA GLN A 55 10.11 8.49 11.33
C GLN A 55 9.98 7.00 11.67
N PRO A 56 9.86 6.62 12.95
CA PRO A 56 9.67 5.22 13.36
C PRO A 56 8.22 4.76 13.14
N SER A 57 8.00 3.44 13.09
CA SER A 57 6.64 2.86 13.08
C SER A 57 5.92 3.09 14.41
N CYS A 58 4.59 3.18 14.35
CA CYS A 58 3.72 3.53 15.49
C CYS A 58 3.89 2.63 16.73
N LEU A 59 4.10 1.32 16.58
CA LEU A 59 4.32 0.40 17.71
C LEU A 59 5.80 0.17 18.06
N SER A 60 6.73 0.89 17.43
CA SER A 60 8.15 0.77 17.76
C SER A 60 8.47 1.57 19.02
N HIS A 61 9.37 1.05 19.88
CA HIS A 61 9.78 1.73 21.12
C HIS A 61 10.41 3.12 20.93
N GLU A 62 10.78 3.47 19.69
CA GLU A 62 11.43 4.73 19.34
C GLU A 62 10.45 5.90 19.18
N THR A 63 9.14 5.66 19.29
CA THR A 63 8.13 6.71 19.20
C THR A 63 8.11 7.59 20.45
N SER A 64 8.01 8.91 20.27
CA SER A 64 7.96 9.87 21.37
C SER A 64 6.66 9.84 22.19
N GLY A 65 5.58 9.27 21.63
CA GLY A 65 4.29 9.09 22.31
C GLY A 65 3.91 7.62 22.40
N THR A 66 3.28 7.22 23.50
CA THR A 66 2.66 5.90 23.63
C THR A 66 1.33 5.87 22.88
N PRO A 67 1.11 4.92 21.96
CA PRO A 67 -0.16 4.84 21.27
C PRO A 67 -1.29 4.42 22.24
N SER A 68 -2.50 4.94 22.01
CA SER A 68 -3.68 4.57 22.80
C SER A 68 -4.18 3.19 22.41
N PHE A 69 -4.46 2.31 23.38
CA PHE A 69 -4.98 0.95 23.14
C PHE A 69 -6.49 0.81 23.42
N ILE A 70 -7.23 1.92 23.52
CA ILE A 70 -8.68 1.92 23.82
C ILE A 70 -9.47 1.10 22.79
N GLY A 71 -9.13 1.19 21.50
CA GLY A 71 -9.75 0.40 20.45
C GLY A 71 -9.60 -1.11 20.66
N PHE A 72 -8.42 -1.56 21.11
CA PHE A 72 -8.21 -2.97 21.47
C PHE A 72 -8.97 -3.40 22.72
N ARG A 73 -9.20 -2.49 23.68
CA ARG A 73 -10.07 -2.79 24.84
C ARG A 73 -11.51 -3.04 24.40
N ASN A 74 -12.04 -2.23 23.48
CA ASN A 74 -13.39 -2.44 22.93
C ASN A 74 -13.46 -3.77 22.17
N LEU A 75 -12.43 -4.08 21.39
CA LEU A 75 -12.30 -5.40 20.75
C LEU A 75 -12.29 -6.52 21.78
N MET A 76 -11.53 -6.40 22.87
CA MET A 76 -11.44 -7.43 23.90
C MET A 76 -12.81 -7.74 24.52
N VAL A 77 -13.64 -6.71 24.78
CA VAL A 77 -15.02 -6.92 25.27
C VAL A 77 -15.86 -7.67 24.24
N LEU A 78 -15.82 -7.28 22.97
CA LEU A 78 -16.53 -7.97 21.89
C LEU A 78 -16.04 -9.42 21.74
N VAL A 79 -14.74 -9.61 21.80
CA VAL A 79 -14.09 -10.91 21.69
C VAL A 79 -14.46 -11.77 22.89
N ILE A 80 -14.52 -11.27 24.12
CA ILE A 80 -14.97 -12.06 25.29
C ILE A 80 -16.44 -12.49 25.15
N ILE A 81 -17.31 -11.61 24.64
CA ILE A 81 -18.72 -11.95 24.42
C ILE A 81 -18.86 -13.09 23.38
N VAL A 82 -18.00 -13.12 22.37
CA VAL A 82 -18.02 -14.14 21.30
C VAL A 82 -17.19 -15.39 21.66
N MET A 83 -16.05 -15.18 22.33
CA MET A 83 -15.16 -16.20 22.87
C MET A 83 -15.74 -16.74 24.16
N ASN A 84 -16.66 -17.68 24.00
CA ASN A 84 -16.72 -18.74 24.99
C ASN A 84 -15.41 -19.54 24.86
N LEU A 85 -14.42 -19.27 25.72
CA LEU A 85 -13.15 -20.04 25.87
C LEU A 85 -13.38 -21.56 25.84
N ARG A 86 -14.58 -21.98 26.25
CA ARG A 86 -15.17 -23.30 26.07
C ARG A 86 -14.92 -23.92 24.69
N LEU A 87 -15.13 -23.20 23.58
CA LEU A 87 -14.99 -23.76 22.22
C LEU A 87 -13.55 -24.10 21.85
N VAL A 88 -12.59 -23.25 22.25
CA VAL A 88 -11.15 -23.49 22.00
C VAL A 88 -10.70 -24.72 22.80
N VAL A 89 -11.11 -24.80 24.07
CA VAL A 89 -10.80 -25.94 24.95
C VAL A 89 -11.51 -27.22 24.50
N GLU A 90 -12.78 -27.14 24.08
CA GLU A 90 -13.54 -28.29 23.57
C GLU A 90 -12.96 -28.81 22.25
N ASN A 91 -12.55 -27.93 21.34
CA ASN A 91 -11.89 -28.35 20.10
C ASN A 91 -10.52 -28.99 20.39
N ALA A 92 -9.72 -28.42 21.31
CA ALA A 92 -8.45 -29.01 21.72
C ALA A 92 -8.66 -30.40 22.37
N LYS A 93 -9.71 -30.58 23.18
CA LYS A 93 -10.07 -31.87 23.79
C LYS A 93 -10.61 -32.88 22.78
N LYS A 94 -11.44 -32.44 21.83
CA LYS A 94 -12.13 -33.29 20.85
C LYS A 94 -11.22 -33.78 19.74
N TYR A 95 -10.32 -32.93 19.25
CA TYR A 95 -9.47 -33.23 18.11
C TYR A 95 -8.01 -33.54 18.50
N GLY A 96 -7.63 -33.37 19.78
CA GLY A 96 -6.24 -33.45 20.20
C GLY A 96 -5.38 -32.36 19.54
N LEU A 97 -4.05 -32.49 19.63
CA LEU A 97 -3.12 -31.62 18.92
C LEU A 97 -3.01 -32.11 17.47
N LEU A 98 -3.74 -31.49 16.54
CA LEU A 98 -3.72 -31.79 15.11
C LEU A 98 -2.45 -31.19 14.45
N ILE A 99 -1.27 -31.58 14.92
CA ILE A 99 -0.01 -31.24 14.23
C ILE A 99 0.31 -32.36 13.25
N THR A 100 -0.31 -32.31 12.08
CA THR A 100 0.22 -33.04 10.93
C THR A 100 1.03 -32.07 10.10
N VAL A 101 2.36 -32.12 10.22
CA VAL A 101 3.29 -31.34 9.36
C VAL A 101 3.37 -31.98 7.97
N LYS A 102 2.22 -32.19 7.32
CA LYS A 102 2.18 -32.54 5.89
C LYS A 102 1.81 -31.29 5.11
N MET A 103 2.82 -30.50 4.78
CA MET A 103 2.68 -29.52 3.71
C MET A 103 2.64 -30.31 2.41
N ASN A 104 1.45 -30.61 1.88
CA ASN A 104 1.30 -31.18 0.54
C ASN A 104 1.67 -30.12 -0.52
N LEU A 105 2.96 -29.80 -0.62
CA LEU A 105 3.52 -28.95 -1.65
C LEU A 105 3.99 -29.84 -2.79
N ARG A 106 3.45 -29.60 -3.97
CA ARG A 106 3.90 -30.29 -5.19
C ARG A 106 5.18 -29.63 -5.68
N ASP A 107 6.20 -30.42 -6.01
CA ASP A 107 7.48 -29.88 -6.53
C ASP A 107 7.30 -28.98 -7.75
N THR A 108 6.31 -29.29 -8.61
CA THR A 108 5.96 -28.47 -9.78
C THR A 108 5.48 -27.09 -9.39
N ASP A 109 4.70 -26.99 -8.31
CA ASP A 109 4.14 -25.71 -7.83
C ASP A 109 5.27 -24.84 -7.27
N ILE A 110 6.19 -25.44 -6.51
CA ILE A 110 7.36 -24.74 -5.97
C ILE A 110 8.23 -24.22 -7.12
N LYS A 111 8.59 -25.08 -8.09
CA LYS A 111 9.44 -24.68 -9.23
C LYS A 111 8.78 -23.56 -10.05
N THR A 112 7.47 -23.67 -10.31
CA THR A 112 6.72 -22.65 -11.06
C THR A 112 6.63 -21.34 -10.29
N ALA A 113 6.35 -21.38 -8.99
CA ALA A 113 6.29 -20.19 -8.13
C ALA A 113 7.65 -19.48 -8.03
N LEU A 114 8.74 -20.24 -7.88
CA LEU A 114 10.11 -19.69 -7.86
C LEU A 114 10.50 -19.08 -9.20
N LEU A 115 10.18 -19.74 -10.31
CA LEU A 115 10.42 -19.21 -11.65
C LEU A 115 9.66 -17.90 -11.87
N LEU A 116 8.37 -17.86 -11.53
CA LEU A 116 7.58 -16.63 -11.56
C LEU A 116 8.21 -15.54 -10.69
N TYR A 117 8.55 -15.86 -9.44
CA TYR A 117 9.14 -14.90 -8.51
C TYR A 117 10.43 -14.27 -9.07
N ALA A 118 11.25 -15.05 -9.78
CA ALA A 118 12.47 -14.56 -10.43
C ALA A 118 12.20 -13.73 -11.70
N LEU A 119 11.16 -14.07 -12.48
CA LEU A 119 10.84 -13.42 -13.76
C LEU A 119 10.00 -12.16 -13.61
N THR A 120 9.06 -12.09 -12.66
CA THR A 120 8.17 -10.92 -12.52
C THR A 120 8.95 -9.61 -12.36
N PRO A 121 10.05 -9.54 -11.57
CA PRO A 121 10.86 -8.33 -11.47
C PRO A 121 11.53 -7.87 -12.77
N CYS A 122 11.71 -8.76 -13.76
CA CYS A 122 12.30 -8.38 -15.04
C CYS A 122 11.50 -7.27 -15.74
N HIS A 123 10.19 -7.20 -15.49
CA HIS A 123 9.35 -6.13 -16.00
C HIS A 123 9.67 -4.74 -15.42
N LEU A 124 10.25 -4.64 -14.23
CA LEU A 124 10.80 -3.36 -13.74
C LEU A 124 12.01 -2.94 -14.57
N PHE A 125 12.88 -3.87 -14.97
CA PHE A 125 14.03 -3.56 -15.84
C PHE A 125 13.58 -3.14 -17.24
N VAL A 126 12.52 -3.76 -17.78
CA VAL A 126 11.88 -3.29 -19.01
C VAL A 126 11.35 -1.86 -18.85
N ALA A 127 10.67 -1.56 -17.74
CA ALA A 127 10.20 -0.20 -17.45
C ALA A 127 11.37 0.81 -17.35
N TYR A 128 12.51 0.40 -16.79
CA TYR A 128 13.73 1.22 -16.80
C TYR A 128 14.25 1.48 -18.21
N ILE A 129 14.25 0.47 -19.09
CA ILE A 129 14.67 0.64 -20.49
C ILE A 129 13.74 1.62 -21.20
N ILE A 130 12.41 1.47 -21.05
CA ILE A 130 11.41 2.40 -21.61
C ILE A 130 11.68 3.83 -21.14
N GLU A 131 11.90 4.02 -19.83
CA GLU A 131 12.16 5.35 -19.28
C GLU A 131 13.53 5.90 -19.69
N ARG A 132 14.54 5.05 -19.89
CA ARG A 132 15.85 5.45 -20.40
C ARG A 132 15.75 5.97 -21.83
N VAL A 133 14.97 5.30 -22.68
CA VAL A 133 14.69 5.78 -24.06
C VAL A 133 13.92 7.11 -24.03
N ALA A 134 12.90 7.21 -23.18
CA ALA A 134 12.14 8.46 -23.00
C ALA A 134 13.02 9.62 -22.53
N MET A 135 13.97 9.34 -21.64
CA MET A 135 14.91 10.29 -21.08
C MET A 135 15.93 10.79 -22.12
N GLU A 136 16.49 9.90 -22.95
CA GLU A 136 17.41 10.29 -24.03
C GLU A 136 16.70 11.13 -25.11
N ASN A 137 15.45 10.81 -25.43
CA ASN A 137 14.63 11.65 -26.31
C ASN A 137 14.43 13.06 -25.71
N ALA A 138 14.05 13.15 -24.42
CA ALA A 138 13.88 14.43 -23.74
C ALA A 138 15.18 15.26 -23.67
N LYS A 139 16.33 14.64 -23.40
CA LYS A 139 17.64 15.31 -23.47
C LYS A 139 17.93 15.86 -24.87
N GLY A 140 17.65 15.07 -25.91
CA GLY A 140 17.81 15.49 -27.30
C GLY A 140 16.97 16.73 -27.63
N LEU A 141 15.72 16.77 -27.17
CA LEU A 141 14.82 17.92 -27.34
C LEU A 141 15.33 19.17 -26.60
N VAL A 142 15.73 19.03 -25.33
CA VAL A 142 16.31 20.15 -24.58
C VAL A 142 17.59 20.66 -25.23
N GLY A 143 18.44 19.76 -25.73
CA GLY A 143 19.66 20.10 -26.44
C GLY A 143 19.41 20.88 -27.74
N ARG A 144 18.38 20.51 -28.51
CA ARG A 144 17.96 21.24 -29.72
C ARG A 144 17.40 22.61 -29.36
N ARG A 145 16.48 22.67 -28.38
CA ARG A 145 15.88 23.93 -27.92
C ARG A 145 16.93 24.94 -27.45
N LYS A 146 17.96 24.48 -26.73
CA LYS A 146 19.07 25.35 -26.28
C LYS A 146 19.91 25.88 -27.44
N LYS A 147 19.97 25.18 -28.58
CA LYS A 147 20.64 25.68 -29.80
C LYS A 147 19.76 26.70 -30.55
N ASP A 148 18.46 26.45 -30.62
CA ASP A 148 17.51 27.26 -31.40
C ASP A 148 16.98 28.51 -30.67
N ASP A 149 17.01 28.49 -29.33
CA ASP A 149 16.58 29.57 -28.44
C ASP A 149 17.36 29.52 -27.11
N PRO A 150 18.56 30.13 -27.07
CA PRO A 150 19.43 30.12 -25.88
C PRO A 150 18.78 30.77 -24.64
N ASP A 151 17.94 31.78 -24.85
CA ASP A 151 17.29 32.57 -23.79
C ASP A 151 15.94 31.98 -23.34
N GLN A 152 15.49 30.86 -23.94
CA GLN A 152 14.19 30.22 -23.65
C GLN A 152 13.00 31.19 -23.72
N SER A 153 13.10 32.18 -24.60
CA SER A 153 12.15 33.28 -24.76
C SER A 153 10.96 32.93 -25.66
N LYS A 154 11.12 31.93 -26.54
CA LYS A 154 10.11 31.56 -27.53
C LYS A 154 9.04 30.64 -26.90
N PRO A 155 7.75 30.98 -27.05
CA PRO A 155 6.67 30.08 -26.67
C PRO A 155 6.69 28.82 -27.54
N GLU A 156 6.27 27.69 -26.97
CA GLU A 156 6.25 26.42 -27.68
C GLU A 156 5.29 26.43 -28.86
N THR A 157 5.77 25.96 -30.00
CA THR A 157 4.98 25.83 -31.21
C THR A 157 3.95 24.71 -31.04
N GLU A 158 2.76 24.85 -31.60
CA GLU A 158 1.71 23.81 -31.56
C GLU A 158 2.19 22.45 -32.10
N LYS A 159 3.13 22.47 -33.06
CA LYS A 159 3.77 21.27 -33.59
C LYS A 159 4.61 20.54 -32.54
N GLU A 160 5.40 21.28 -31.76
CA GLU A 160 6.26 20.75 -30.69
C GLU A 160 5.41 20.16 -29.56
N LYS A 161 4.30 20.82 -29.21
CA LYS A 161 3.33 20.29 -28.24
C LYS A 161 2.74 18.97 -28.74
N LYS A 162 2.32 18.90 -30.01
CA LYS A 162 1.72 17.69 -30.61
C LYS A 162 2.71 16.52 -30.64
N GLU A 163 3.96 16.78 -31.02
CA GLU A 163 5.04 15.77 -31.01
C GLU A 163 5.36 15.29 -29.59
N PHE A 164 5.37 16.21 -28.62
CA PHE A 164 5.51 15.88 -27.20
C PHE A 164 4.37 14.99 -26.69
N TYR A 165 3.12 15.36 -26.96
CA TYR A 165 1.95 14.57 -26.57
C TYR A 165 1.94 13.19 -27.22
N SER A 166 2.32 13.08 -28.49
CA SER A 166 2.43 11.80 -29.19
C SER A 166 3.50 10.91 -28.57
N THR A 167 4.70 11.47 -28.33
CA THR A 167 5.79 10.76 -27.66
C THR A 167 5.37 10.28 -26.27
N TRP A 168 4.70 11.15 -25.50
CA TRP A 168 4.17 10.81 -24.19
C TRP A 168 3.16 9.66 -24.24
N TRP A 169 2.23 9.70 -25.20
CA TRP A 169 1.21 8.67 -25.34
C TRP A 169 1.84 7.30 -25.60
N TRP A 170 2.81 7.22 -26.51
CA TRP A 170 3.52 5.96 -26.78
C TRP A 170 4.29 5.43 -25.57
N ILE A 171 4.97 6.31 -24.82
CA ILE A 171 5.66 5.92 -23.58
C ILE A 171 4.65 5.40 -22.54
N ALA A 172 3.50 6.06 -22.40
CA ALA A 172 2.46 5.65 -21.47
C ALA A 172 1.86 4.30 -21.86
N VAL A 173 1.61 4.06 -23.15
CA VAL A 173 1.15 2.77 -23.67
C VAL A 173 2.19 1.68 -23.42
N ALA A 174 3.47 1.93 -23.69
CA ALA A 174 4.54 0.96 -23.47
C ALA A 174 4.66 0.55 -21.99
N HIS A 175 4.64 1.51 -21.06
CA HIS A 175 4.64 1.23 -19.62
C HIS A 175 3.39 0.47 -19.17
N THR A 176 2.22 0.87 -19.65
CA THR A 176 0.94 0.23 -19.30
C THR A 176 0.90 -1.21 -19.81
N PHE A 177 1.33 -1.44 -21.05
CA PHE A 177 1.41 -2.76 -21.65
C PHE A 177 2.40 -3.64 -20.87
N ASN A 178 3.61 -3.16 -20.60
CA ASN A 178 4.61 -3.90 -19.84
C ASN A 178 4.13 -4.29 -18.43
N ALA A 179 3.57 -3.33 -17.68
CA ALA A 179 3.06 -3.59 -16.34
C ALA A 179 1.91 -4.61 -16.39
N SER A 180 0.89 -4.35 -17.20
CA SER A 180 -0.31 -5.22 -17.27
C SER A 180 0.01 -6.61 -17.82
N LEU A 181 0.98 -6.74 -18.73
CA LEU A 181 1.45 -8.03 -19.21
C LEU A 181 2.10 -8.85 -18.08
N ALA A 182 2.91 -8.22 -17.22
CA ALA A 182 3.53 -8.88 -16.07
C ALA A 182 2.48 -9.47 -15.10
N LEU A 183 1.45 -8.68 -14.82
CA LEU A 183 0.33 -9.10 -13.97
C LEU A 183 -0.45 -10.21 -14.64
N LEU A 184 -0.86 -10.04 -15.91
CA LEU A 184 -1.61 -11.04 -16.66
C LEU A 184 -0.90 -12.39 -16.74
N ILE A 185 0.40 -12.40 -17.09
CA ILE A 185 1.20 -13.63 -17.14
C ILE A 185 1.18 -14.31 -15.78
N THR A 186 1.42 -13.56 -14.70
CA THR A 186 1.43 -14.14 -13.36
C THR A 186 0.06 -14.69 -12.98
N SER A 187 -1.01 -13.91 -13.16
CA SER A 187 -2.37 -14.34 -12.83
C SER A 187 -2.80 -15.58 -13.63
N CYS A 188 -2.46 -15.67 -14.92
CA CYS A 188 -2.73 -16.86 -15.73
C CYS A 188 -1.93 -18.08 -15.24
N VAL A 189 -0.64 -17.93 -14.95
CA VAL A 189 0.18 -19.06 -14.48
C VAL A 189 -0.27 -19.51 -13.09
N VAL A 190 -0.59 -18.59 -12.18
CA VAL A 190 -1.15 -18.93 -10.87
C VAL A 190 -2.47 -19.68 -11.05
N TYR A 191 -3.41 -19.16 -11.85
CA TYR A 191 -4.73 -19.77 -12.04
C TYR A 191 -4.70 -21.15 -12.70
N TYR A 192 -3.75 -21.43 -13.59
CA TYR A 192 -3.75 -22.68 -14.38
C TYR A 192 -2.65 -23.67 -14.00
N ARG A 193 -1.57 -23.25 -13.32
CA ARG A 193 -0.39 -24.10 -13.08
C ARG A 193 -0.06 -24.31 -11.61
N ILE A 194 -0.30 -23.33 -10.74
CA ILE A 194 -0.01 -23.45 -9.30
C ILE A 194 -1.29 -23.90 -8.61
N HIS A 195 -1.32 -25.10 -8.03
CA HIS A 195 -2.52 -25.62 -7.37
C HIS A 195 -2.56 -25.29 -5.89
N ASN A 196 -1.41 -25.04 -5.27
CA ASN A 196 -1.35 -24.61 -3.87
C ASN A 196 -1.81 -23.14 -3.72
N PRO A 197 -2.93 -22.86 -3.03
CA PRO A 197 -3.46 -21.49 -2.92
C PRO A 197 -2.52 -20.54 -2.17
N GLY A 198 -1.71 -21.06 -1.22
CA GLY A 198 -0.76 -20.26 -0.46
C GLY A 198 0.40 -19.76 -1.32
N LEU A 199 1.01 -20.65 -2.10
CA LEU A 199 2.05 -20.26 -3.07
C LEU A 199 1.48 -19.33 -4.14
N GLY A 200 0.27 -19.63 -4.65
CA GLY A 200 -0.43 -18.77 -5.60
C GLY A 200 -0.64 -17.36 -5.06
N MET A 201 -1.07 -17.24 -3.80
CA MET A 201 -1.28 -15.94 -3.15
C MET A 201 0.01 -15.14 -3.00
N ILE A 202 1.13 -15.78 -2.63
CA ILE A 202 2.43 -15.12 -2.52
C ILE A 202 2.88 -14.61 -3.89
N SER A 203 2.79 -15.44 -4.94
CA SER A 203 3.15 -15.06 -6.31
C SER A 203 2.27 -13.92 -6.84
N GLU A 204 0.96 -13.98 -6.63
CA GLU A 204 0.01 -12.97 -7.09
C GLU A 204 0.20 -11.63 -6.36
N LEU A 205 0.37 -11.65 -5.04
CA LEU A 205 0.66 -10.44 -4.26
C LEU A 205 1.97 -9.79 -4.70
N HIS A 206 3.01 -10.58 -4.99
CA HIS A 206 4.26 -10.06 -5.53
C HIS A 206 4.06 -9.38 -6.89
N ALA A 207 3.29 -9.97 -7.79
CA ALA A 207 2.97 -9.37 -9.08
C ALA A 207 2.14 -8.08 -8.95
N ILE A 208 1.15 -8.03 -8.06
CA ILE A 208 0.39 -6.81 -7.78
C ILE A 208 1.31 -5.69 -7.24
N VAL A 209 2.20 -6.02 -6.30
CA VAL A 209 3.17 -5.04 -5.76
C VAL A 209 4.08 -4.50 -6.86
N LEU A 210 4.60 -5.37 -7.72
CA LEU A 210 5.46 -4.97 -8.85
C LEU A 210 4.70 -4.15 -9.89
N TRP A 211 3.45 -4.51 -10.17
CA TRP A 211 2.56 -3.75 -11.06
C TRP A 211 2.36 -2.33 -10.54
N LEU A 212 2.01 -2.17 -9.26
CA LEU A 212 1.85 -0.87 -8.60
C LEU A 212 3.15 -0.06 -8.62
N LYS A 213 4.29 -0.68 -8.28
CA LYS A 213 5.60 -0.02 -8.33
C LYS A 213 5.95 0.44 -9.74
N THR A 214 5.73 -0.40 -10.75
CA THR A 214 6.00 -0.06 -12.17
C THR A 214 5.16 1.15 -12.61
N CYS A 215 3.87 1.15 -12.30
CA CYS A 215 2.98 2.28 -12.56
C CYS A 215 3.47 3.55 -11.85
N SER A 216 3.84 3.46 -10.57
CA SER A 216 4.35 4.61 -9.81
C SER A 216 5.65 5.17 -10.41
N TYR A 217 6.59 4.30 -10.79
CA TYR A 217 7.83 4.68 -11.45
C TYR A 217 7.57 5.43 -12.76
N ALA A 218 6.68 4.92 -13.61
CA ALA A 218 6.29 5.57 -14.86
C ALA A 218 5.63 6.94 -14.63
N PHE A 219 4.68 7.04 -13.69
CA PHE A 219 3.97 8.29 -13.42
C PHE A 219 4.86 9.39 -12.84
N THR A 220 5.74 9.04 -11.90
CA THR A 220 6.62 10.02 -11.27
C THR A 220 7.71 10.47 -12.24
N ASN A 221 8.33 9.57 -13.01
CA ASN A 221 9.33 9.98 -14.02
C ASN A 221 8.72 10.78 -15.17
N ARG A 222 7.46 10.51 -15.56
CA ARG A 222 6.73 11.37 -16.49
C ARG A 222 6.70 12.82 -16.02
N ASP A 223 6.30 13.06 -14.78
CA ASP A 223 6.16 14.40 -14.25
C ASP A 223 7.53 15.07 -14.02
N LEU A 224 8.58 14.31 -13.68
CA LEU A 224 9.96 14.81 -13.62
C LEU A 224 10.49 15.22 -15.00
N ARG A 225 10.20 14.41 -16.03
CA ARG A 225 10.56 14.70 -17.41
C ARG A 225 9.81 15.94 -17.93
N HIS A 226 8.54 16.08 -17.57
CA HIS A 226 7.75 17.28 -17.86
C HIS A 226 8.38 18.53 -17.22
N ALA A 227 8.79 18.45 -15.95
CA ALA A 227 9.46 19.57 -15.27
C ALA A 227 10.80 19.94 -15.92
N MET A 228 11.54 18.97 -16.44
CA MET A 228 12.80 19.21 -17.19
C MET A 228 12.57 19.94 -18.52
N LEU A 229 11.48 19.63 -19.23
CA LEU A 229 11.18 20.22 -20.54
C LEU A 229 10.64 21.65 -20.44
N HIS A 230 10.07 22.03 -19.29
CA HIS A 230 9.44 23.33 -19.06
C HIS A 230 9.96 24.03 -17.78
N PRO A 231 11.23 24.46 -17.73
CA PRO A 231 11.90 24.95 -16.51
C PRO A 231 11.34 26.27 -15.93
N GLY A 232 10.61 27.07 -16.71
CA GLY A 232 10.04 28.36 -16.27
C GLY A 232 8.58 28.34 -15.81
N GLY A 233 7.86 27.22 -15.95
CA GLY A 233 6.44 27.14 -15.58
C GLY A 233 6.20 26.79 -14.11
N PRO A 234 4.98 26.96 -13.57
CA PRO A 234 4.60 26.39 -12.27
C PRO A 234 4.80 24.85 -12.19
N GLU A 235 4.95 24.21 -13.34
CA GLU A 235 5.22 22.79 -13.52
C GLU A 235 6.70 22.39 -13.28
N SER A 236 7.62 23.35 -13.16
CA SER A 236 9.02 23.09 -12.78
C SER A 236 9.25 23.04 -11.27
N ALA A 237 8.27 23.47 -10.47
CA ALA A 237 8.37 23.47 -9.01
C ALA A 237 8.44 22.02 -8.49
N LEU A 238 9.64 21.54 -8.19
CA LEU A 238 9.89 20.21 -7.63
C LEU A 238 10.17 20.32 -6.12
N PRO A 239 9.84 19.30 -5.32
CA PRO A 239 10.25 19.25 -3.92
C PRO A 239 11.77 19.40 -3.77
N GLU A 240 12.21 20.20 -2.81
CA GLU A 240 13.63 20.44 -2.51
C GLU A 240 14.42 19.14 -2.29
N LEU A 241 13.76 18.13 -1.72
CA LEU A 241 14.32 16.78 -1.52
C LEU A 241 14.92 16.18 -2.79
N TYR A 242 14.34 16.48 -3.97
CA TYR A 242 14.79 15.92 -5.24
C TYR A 242 16.04 16.62 -5.80
N SER A 243 16.47 17.75 -5.22
CA SER A 243 17.76 18.37 -5.56
C SER A 243 18.96 17.43 -5.31
N ARG A 244 18.83 16.50 -4.34
CA ARG A 244 19.83 15.48 -4.04
C ARG A 244 19.99 14.44 -5.15
N CYS A 245 18.93 14.19 -5.92
CA CYS A 245 18.94 13.26 -7.05
C CYS A 245 18.02 13.79 -8.17
N PRO A 246 18.47 14.81 -8.92
CA PRO A 246 17.63 15.46 -9.91
C PRO A 246 17.48 14.58 -11.15
N TYR A 247 16.36 14.72 -11.86
CA TYR A 247 16.22 14.12 -13.19
C TYR A 247 17.19 14.79 -14.17
N PRO A 248 17.88 14.05 -15.06
CA PRO A 248 17.77 12.61 -15.33
C PRO A 248 18.75 11.71 -14.55
N LYS A 249 19.49 12.23 -13.57
CA LYS A 249 20.49 11.46 -12.81
C LYS A 249 19.87 10.31 -11.98
N ASN A 250 18.58 10.38 -11.71
CA ASN A 250 17.85 9.31 -11.03
C ASN A 250 17.61 8.07 -11.90
N ILE A 251 17.73 8.16 -13.24
CA ILE A 251 17.52 7.04 -14.17
C ILE A 251 18.77 6.13 -14.19
N THR A 252 18.96 5.40 -13.09
CA THR A 252 20.03 4.42 -12.92
C THR A 252 19.45 3.09 -12.43
N LEU A 253 20.13 1.99 -12.76
CA LEU A 253 19.72 0.66 -12.31
C LEU A 253 19.74 0.55 -10.78
N ALA A 254 20.73 1.16 -10.13
CA ALA A 254 20.84 1.19 -8.67
C ALA A 254 19.64 1.89 -8.00
N ASN A 255 19.16 3.00 -8.56
CA ASN A 255 18.00 3.70 -8.03
C ASN A 255 16.72 2.88 -8.20
N LEU A 256 16.55 2.23 -9.36
CA LEU A 256 15.41 1.32 -9.60
C LEU A 256 15.45 0.11 -8.65
N CYS A 257 16.59 -0.56 -8.51
CA CYS A 257 16.74 -1.71 -7.62
C CYS A 257 16.48 -1.31 -6.17
N TYR A 258 16.93 -0.14 -5.73
CA TYR A 258 16.59 0.37 -4.40
C TYR A 258 15.07 0.53 -4.24
N PHE A 259 14.38 1.13 -5.22
CA PHE A 259 12.94 1.29 -5.17
C PHE A 259 12.18 -0.04 -5.21
N TRP A 260 12.66 -1.02 -5.98
CA TRP A 260 12.07 -2.36 -6.02
C TRP A 260 11.97 -2.94 -4.59
N TRP A 261 13.06 -2.92 -3.83
CA TRP A 261 13.11 -3.46 -2.47
C TRP A 261 12.58 -2.52 -1.38
N ALA A 262 12.50 -1.21 -1.64
CA ALA A 262 12.01 -0.26 -0.63
C ALA A 262 10.57 -0.61 -0.20
N PRO A 263 10.24 -0.56 1.11
CA PRO A 263 8.92 -0.92 1.66
C PRO A 263 7.87 0.18 1.40
N THR A 264 7.80 0.68 0.18
CA THR A 264 6.83 1.67 -0.30
C THR A 264 6.42 1.35 -1.74
N LEU A 265 5.19 1.69 -2.09
CA LEU A 265 4.66 1.53 -3.46
C LEU A 265 4.82 2.79 -4.30
N VAL A 266 5.34 3.87 -3.70
CA VAL A 266 5.44 5.17 -4.34
C VAL A 266 6.88 5.50 -4.69
N TYR A 267 7.16 5.68 -5.97
CA TYR A 267 8.48 6.05 -6.45
C TYR A 267 8.83 7.50 -6.09
N GLN A 268 10.06 7.70 -5.62
CA GLN A 268 10.70 8.99 -5.45
C GLN A 268 12.17 8.86 -5.89
N PRO A 269 12.74 9.88 -6.55
CA PRO A 269 14.18 9.88 -6.88
C PRO A 269 15.08 9.70 -5.65
N TYR A 270 14.63 10.23 -4.51
CA TYR A 270 15.35 10.18 -3.25
C TYR A 270 14.38 9.88 -2.08
N TYR A 271 14.87 9.12 -1.11
CA TYR A 271 14.16 8.76 0.11
C TYR A 271 15.02 9.14 1.34
N PRO A 272 14.40 9.56 2.46
CA PRO A 272 15.10 9.70 3.73
C PRO A 272 15.76 8.37 4.13
N ARG A 273 17.01 8.41 4.58
CA ARG A 273 17.79 7.21 4.94
C ARG A 273 18.26 7.24 6.40
N THR A 274 18.35 6.08 7.02
CA THR A 274 19.03 5.90 8.32
C THR A 274 20.55 5.87 8.14
N GLU A 275 21.31 6.20 9.18
CA GLU A 275 22.78 6.28 9.13
C GLU A 275 23.47 4.91 9.06
N SER A 276 22.93 3.91 9.76
CA SER A 276 23.47 2.55 9.82
C SER A 276 22.36 1.51 9.93
N ILE A 277 22.74 0.23 9.76
CA ILE A 277 21.87 -0.93 9.95
C ILE A 277 22.06 -1.44 11.38
N ARG A 278 20.95 -1.53 12.12
CA ARG A 278 20.92 -2.03 13.50
C ARG A 278 20.62 -3.52 13.49
N TRP A 279 21.67 -4.33 13.47
CA TRP A 279 21.58 -5.79 13.35
C TRP A 279 20.72 -6.45 14.43
N THR A 280 20.78 -5.97 15.68
CA THR A 280 19.94 -6.49 16.78
C THR A 280 18.46 -6.21 16.53
N PHE A 281 18.12 -5.02 16.05
CA PHE A 281 16.75 -4.67 15.67
C PHE A 281 16.27 -5.56 14.53
N LEU A 282 17.10 -5.74 13.49
CA LEU A 282 16.81 -6.60 12.35
C LEU A 282 16.57 -8.05 12.78
N ALA A 283 17.48 -8.65 13.54
CA ALA A 283 17.38 -10.02 14.01
C ALA A 283 16.11 -10.24 14.84
N LYS A 284 15.76 -9.30 15.73
CA LYS A 284 14.51 -9.33 16.49
C LYS A 284 13.29 -9.32 15.56
N ARG A 285 13.22 -8.41 14.58
CA ARG A 285 12.09 -8.35 13.64
C ARG A 285 11.97 -9.61 12.80
N VAL A 286 13.08 -10.18 12.33
CA VAL A 286 13.08 -11.44 11.58
C VAL A 286 12.59 -12.61 12.44
N GLY A 287 13.06 -12.70 13.69
CA GLY A 287 12.58 -13.71 14.65
C GLY A 287 11.08 -13.61 14.93
N GLU A 288 10.56 -12.38 15.09
CA GLU A 288 9.12 -12.12 15.25
C GLU A 288 8.31 -12.57 14.03
N VAL A 289 8.78 -12.31 12.80
CA VAL A 289 8.13 -12.79 11.57
C VAL A 289 8.03 -14.31 11.56
N ILE A 290 9.14 -15.01 11.82
CA ILE A 290 9.18 -16.48 11.81
C ILE A 290 8.22 -17.05 12.87
N ALA A 291 8.29 -16.54 14.10
CA ALA A 291 7.45 -16.99 15.20
C ALA A 291 5.96 -16.76 14.90
N LEU A 292 5.59 -15.60 14.37
CA LEU A 292 4.19 -15.29 14.05
C LEU A 292 3.68 -16.09 12.84
N CYS A 293 4.51 -16.36 11.83
CA CYS A 293 4.13 -17.25 10.72
C CYS A 293 3.85 -18.67 11.21
N VAL A 294 4.69 -19.22 12.09
CA VAL A 294 4.46 -20.54 12.71
C VAL A 294 3.19 -20.52 13.56
N PHE A 295 2.99 -19.49 14.38
CA PHE A 295 1.78 -19.31 15.19
C PHE A 295 0.51 -19.27 14.33
N ILE A 296 0.50 -18.46 13.26
CA ILE A 296 -0.63 -18.37 12.32
C ILE A 296 -0.91 -19.73 11.69
N TRP A 297 0.12 -20.44 11.23
CA TRP A 297 -0.03 -21.77 10.64
C TRP A 297 -0.67 -22.76 11.63
N LEU A 298 -0.20 -22.79 12.88
CA LEU A 298 -0.77 -23.63 13.94
C LEU A 298 -2.23 -23.28 14.24
N VAL A 299 -2.56 -21.99 14.39
CA VAL A 299 -3.93 -21.54 14.66
C VAL A 299 -4.88 -21.91 13.51
N CYS A 300 -4.43 -21.72 12.27
CA CYS A 300 -5.20 -22.12 11.09
C CYS A 300 -5.43 -23.63 11.03
N ALA A 301 -4.37 -24.43 11.22
CA ALA A 301 -4.46 -25.89 11.16
C ALA A 301 -5.33 -26.47 12.28
N GLN A 302 -5.16 -25.98 13.51
CA GLN A 302 -5.84 -26.51 14.70
C GLN A 302 -7.29 -26.05 14.82
N TYR A 303 -7.60 -24.80 14.43
CA TYR A 303 -8.90 -24.19 14.71
C TYR A 303 -9.67 -23.79 13.45
N ALA A 304 -9.02 -23.12 12.47
CA ALA A 304 -9.75 -22.62 11.30
C ALA A 304 -10.19 -23.77 10.37
N VAL A 305 -9.28 -24.68 10.02
CA VAL A 305 -9.55 -25.78 9.07
C VAL A 305 -10.68 -26.71 9.56
N PRO A 306 -10.70 -27.18 10.83
CA PRO A 306 -11.80 -28.01 11.31
C PRO A 306 -13.15 -27.29 11.29
N VAL A 307 -13.20 -25.98 11.62
CA VAL A 307 -14.44 -25.20 11.57
C VAL A 307 -14.95 -25.07 10.14
N LEU A 308 -14.05 -24.78 9.20
CA LEU A 308 -14.34 -24.65 7.77
C LEU A 308 -14.83 -25.96 7.15
N ARG A 309 -14.23 -27.10 7.50
CA ARG A 309 -14.70 -28.42 7.05
C ARG A 309 -16.10 -28.74 7.59
N ASN A 310 -16.34 -28.46 8.87
CA ASN A 310 -17.65 -28.65 9.48
C ASN A 310 -18.74 -27.71 8.94
N SER A 311 -18.37 -26.59 8.31
CA SER A 311 -19.34 -25.69 7.65
C SER A 311 -19.79 -26.16 6.27
N LEU A 312 -19.07 -27.07 5.61
CA LEU A 312 -19.37 -27.48 4.23
C LEU A 312 -20.81 -28.02 4.09
N GLY A 313 -21.25 -28.89 5.01
CA GLY A 313 -22.59 -29.46 4.97
C GLY A 313 -23.71 -28.41 5.04
N GLY A 314 -23.61 -27.47 5.97
CA GLY A 314 -24.59 -26.38 6.11
C GLY A 314 -24.61 -25.42 4.93
N MET A 315 -23.47 -25.24 4.25
CA MET A 315 -23.37 -24.42 3.04
C MET A 315 -24.01 -25.12 1.83
N VAL A 316 -23.90 -26.45 1.71
CA VAL A 316 -24.59 -27.23 0.65
C VAL A 316 -26.10 -27.17 0.83
N SER A 317 -26.60 -27.30 2.07
CA SER A 317 -28.04 -27.29 2.37
C SER A 317 -28.64 -25.89 2.54
N LEU A 318 -27.85 -24.82 2.39
CA LEU A 318 -28.25 -23.42 2.62
C LEU A 318 -28.91 -23.19 3.99
N ASP A 319 -28.46 -23.90 5.01
CA ASP A 319 -29.00 -23.81 6.37
C ASP A 319 -28.45 -22.55 7.08
N LEU A 320 -29.17 -21.43 6.96
CA LEU A 320 -28.72 -20.12 7.44
C LEU A 320 -28.35 -20.08 8.93
N PRO A 321 -29.12 -20.67 9.86
CA PRO A 321 -28.73 -20.76 11.27
C PRO A 321 -27.38 -21.46 11.49
N SER A 322 -27.15 -22.60 10.83
CA SER A 322 -25.88 -23.33 10.93
C SER A 322 -24.74 -22.53 10.32
N ILE A 323 -24.93 -21.89 9.16
CA ILE A 323 -23.93 -21.01 8.53
C ILE A 323 -23.58 -19.85 9.47
N ALA A 324 -24.58 -19.20 10.07
CA ALA A 324 -24.37 -18.09 11.00
C ALA A 324 -23.60 -18.53 12.26
N GLU A 325 -23.96 -19.68 12.85
CA GLU A 325 -23.24 -20.25 14.00
C GLU A 325 -21.77 -20.54 13.65
N ARG A 326 -21.51 -21.16 12.49
CA ARG A 326 -20.13 -21.47 12.03
C ARG A 326 -19.34 -20.21 11.72
N LEU A 327 -19.97 -19.21 11.12
CA LEU A 327 -19.38 -17.90 10.86
C LEU A 327 -18.94 -17.20 12.16
N MET A 328 -19.78 -17.25 13.20
CA MET A 328 -19.43 -16.70 14.52
C MET A 328 -18.26 -17.45 15.18
N LYS A 329 -18.16 -18.77 14.99
CA LYS A 329 -17.00 -19.53 15.48
C LYS A 329 -15.72 -19.19 14.70
N LEU A 330 -15.84 -19.00 13.39
CA LEU A 330 -14.73 -18.65 12.52
C LEU A 330 -14.25 -17.21 12.74
N SER A 331 -15.14 -16.26 13.04
CA SER A 331 -14.80 -14.84 13.23
C SER A 331 -13.77 -14.63 14.35
N THR A 332 -13.92 -15.33 15.47
CA THR A 332 -12.94 -15.35 16.57
C THR A 332 -11.55 -15.80 16.12
N ILE A 333 -11.48 -16.88 15.36
CA ILE A 333 -10.20 -17.42 14.90
C ILE A 333 -9.59 -16.45 13.87
N SER A 334 -10.44 -15.92 12.99
CA SER A 334 -10.06 -14.95 11.96
C SER A 334 -9.46 -13.68 12.56
N ILE A 335 -10.01 -13.12 13.64
CA ILE A 335 -9.44 -11.90 14.23
C ILE A 335 -8.04 -12.14 14.81
N ILE A 336 -7.82 -13.28 15.47
CA ILE A 336 -6.50 -13.64 16.02
C ILE A 336 -5.47 -13.79 14.89
N VAL A 337 -5.82 -14.56 13.86
CA VAL A 337 -4.95 -14.79 12.69
C VAL A 337 -4.63 -13.48 11.99
N TRP A 338 -5.62 -12.61 11.81
CA TRP A 338 -5.45 -11.37 11.08
C TRP A 338 -4.64 -10.34 11.86
N LEU A 339 -4.82 -10.22 13.18
CA LEU A 339 -3.98 -9.36 14.04
C LEU A 339 -2.53 -9.86 14.09
N ALA A 340 -2.31 -11.17 14.19
CA ALA A 340 -0.98 -11.77 14.11
C ALA A 340 -0.34 -11.50 12.74
N GLY A 341 -1.12 -11.66 11.66
CA GLY A 341 -0.69 -11.38 10.28
C GLY A 341 -0.35 -9.91 10.05
N PHE A 342 -1.15 -8.99 10.61
CA PHE A 342 -0.85 -7.56 10.60
C PHE A 342 0.51 -7.27 11.22
N PHE A 343 0.75 -7.77 12.43
CA PHE A 343 1.99 -7.52 13.15
C PHE A 343 3.18 -8.18 12.46
N ALA A 344 3.02 -9.40 11.94
CA ALA A 344 4.06 -10.09 11.18
C ALA A 344 4.45 -9.30 9.92
N LEU A 345 3.46 -8.84 9.14
CA LEU A 345 3.72 -8.16 7.88
C LEU A 345 4.13 -6.70 8.07
N PHE A 346 3.28 -5.87 8.67
CA PHE A 346 3.48 -4.42 8.72
C PHE A 346 4.44 -3.97 9.80
N GLN A 347 4.39 -4.60 10.98
CA GLN A 347 5.28 -4.22 12.07
C GLN A 347 6.64 -4.91 12.00
N SER A 348 6.69 -6.19 11.66
CA SER A 348 7.94 -6.95 11.74
C SER A 348 8.64 -7.00 10.38
N PHE A 349 8.00 -7.54 9.35
CA PHE A 349 8.60 -7.72 8.02
C PHE A 349 8.94 -6.39 7.33
N LEU A 350 8.02 -5.42 7.25
CA LEU A 350 8.31 -4.14 6.60
C LEU A 350 9.38 -3.33 7.35
N ASN A 351 9.46 -3.43 8.68
CA ASN A 351 10.55 -2.81 9.45
C ASN A 351 11.88 -3.51 9.24
N ALA A 352 11.91 -4.84 9.16
CA ALA A 352 13.11 -5.59 8.81
C ALA A 352 13.62 -5.18 7.42
N LEU A 353 12.71 -5.11 6.45
CA LEU A 353 13.03 -4.66 5.09
C LEU A 353 13.49 -3.20 5.06
N ALA A 354 12.83 -2.30 5.80
CA ALA A 354 13.27 -0.91 5.94
C ALA A 354 14.66 -0.79 6.58
N GLU A 355 14.96 -1.60 7.59
CA GLU A 355 16.27 -1.59 8.26
C GLU A 355 17.37 -2.03 7.28
N ILE A 356 17.18 -3.14 6.55
CA ILE A 356 18.14 -3.61 5.53
C ILE A 356 18.33 -2.55 4.44
N MET A 357 17.25 -1.94 3.98
CA MET A 357 17.29 -0.92 2.93
C MET A 357 17.73 0.45 3.44
N ARG A 358 17.98 0.62 4.74
CA ARG A 358 18.20 1.92 5.40
C ARG A 358 17.10 2.94 5.09
N PHE A 359 15.87 2.48 4.90
CA PHE A 359 14.70 3.31 4.65
C PHE A 359 14.25 4.00 5.95
N GLY A 360 14.25 5.33 5.94
CA GLY A 360 14.06 6.14 7.14
C GLY A 360 12.61 6.42 7.51
N ASP A 361 11.68 6.42 6.55
CA ASP A 361 10.27 6.69 6.82
C ASP A 361 9.51 5.38 7.06
N ARG A 362 9.32 4.99 8.32
CA ARG A 362 8.76 3.68 8.69
C ARG A 362 7.30 3.76 9.13
N VAL A 363 6.58 4.81 8.75
CA VAL A 363 5.14 4.94 9.03
C VAL A 363 4.34 4.10 8.04
N PHE A 364 4.38 2.78 8.21
CA PHE A 364 3.63 1.84 7.38
C PHE A 364 2.15 1.75 7.76
N TYR A 365 1.81 2.15 8.99
CA TYR A 365 0.46 2.17 9.55
C TYR A 365 0.40 3.18 10.71
N GLU A 366 -0.82 3.59 11.05
CA GLU A 366 -1.15 4.43 12.21
C GLU A 366 -2.04 3.63 13.19
N ASP A 367 -2.55 4.26 14.24
CA ASP A 367 -3.38 3.65 15.28
C ASP A 367 -4.80 3.30 14.81
N TRP A 368 -4.89 2.53 13.72
CA TRP A 368 -6.10 2.16 13.01
C TRP A 368 -7.14 1.45 13.90
N TRP A 369 -6.71 0.79 14.97
CA TRP A 369 -7.60 0.14 15.94
C TRP A 369 -8.49 1.14 16.69
N ASN A 370 -8.08 2.42 16.77
CA ASN A 370 -8.88 3.50 17.34
C ASN A 370 -9.81 4.17 16.31
N SER A 371 -9.92 3.63 15.09
CA SER A 371 -10.74 4.21 14.04
C SER A 371 -12.21 4.30 14.46
N THR A 372 -12.78 5.48 14.31
CA THR A 372 -14.20 5.77 14.60
C THR A 372 -15.09 5.69 13.36
N SER A 373 -14.49 5.54 12.18
CA SER A 373 -15.17 5.30 10.91
C SER A 373 -14.34 4.38 10.03
N LEU A 374 -14.99 3.69 9.09
CA LEU A 374 -14.31 2.82 8.12
C LEU A 374 -13.38 3.60 7.20
N LYS A 375 -13.72 4.86 6.88
CA LYS A 375 -12.84 5.75 6.11
C LYS A 375 -11.51 5.99 6.82
N MET A 376 -11.55 6.23 8.14
CA MET A 376 -10.34 6.41 8.95
C MET A 376 -9.50 5.14 8.95
N TYR A 377 -10.14 3.98 9.15
CA TYR A 377 -9.47 2.67 9.09
C TYR A 377 -8.71 2.45 7.78
N TRP A 378 -9.38 2.62 6.63
CA TRP A 378 -8.74 2.41 5.32
C TRP A 378 -7.59 3.39 5.02
N SER A 379 -7.56 4.54 5.69
CA SER A 379 -6.49 5.53 5.55
C SER A 379 -5.30 5.32 6.50
N THR A 380 -5.45 4.49 7.52
CA THR A 380 -4.48 4.31 8.62
C THR A 380 -3.89 2.90 8.69
N TRP A 381 -4.62 1.89 8.21
CA TRP A 381 -4.23 0.47 8.26
C TRP A 381 -2.99 0.13 7.41
N ASN A 382 -3.00 0.49 6.13
CA ASN A 382 -1.95 0.17 5.16
C ASN A 382 -1.55 1.44 4.42
N LYS A 383 -0.61 2.18 5.00
CA LYS A 383 -0.15 3.46 4.46
C LYS A 383 0.50 3.30 3.08
N PRO A 384 1.34 2.29 2.78
CA PRO A 384 1.89 2.10 1.43
C PRO A 384 0.83 2.06 0.32
N VAL A 385 -0.23 1.27 0.49
CA VAL A 385 -1.32 1.18 -0.49
C VAL A 385 -2.17 2.45 -0.48
N TYR A 386 -2.51 2.97 0.70
CA TYR A 386 -3.27 4.22 0.80
C TYR A 386 -2.55 5.39 0.10
N HIS A 387 -1.24 5.51 0.28
CA HIS A 387 -0.40 6.51 -0.37
C HIS A 387 -0.39 6.35 -1.89
N PHE A 388 -0.29 5.12 -2.38
CA PHE A 388 -0.39 4.85 -3.81
C PHE A 388 -1.75 5.29 -4.36
N MET A 389 -2.85 4.82 -3.75
CA MET A 389 -4.21 5.13 -4.19
C MET A 389 -4.47 6.64 -4.15
N ARG A 390 -4.02 7.32 -3.09
CA ARG A 390 -4.19 8.76 -2.93
C ARG A 390 -3.37 9.57 -3.94
N ARG A 391 -2.12 9.18 -4.22
CA ARG A 391 -1.21 9.90 -5.13
C ARG A 391 -1.52 9.62 -6.59
N HIS A 392 -1.79 8.37 -6.96
CA HIS A 392 -1.86 7.98 -8.37
C HIS A 392 -3.29 7.87 -8.91
N ILE A 393 -4.31 7.80 -8.05
CA ILE A 393 -5.71 7.65 -8.48
C ILE A 393 -6.57 8.81 -7.98
N TYR A 394 -6.70 8.98 -6.66
CA TYR A 394 -7.60 9.97 -6.07
C TYR A 394 -7.25 11.41 -6.46
N SER A 395 -6.04 11.87 -6.13
CA SER A 395 -5.65 13.27 -6.36
C SER A 395 -5.64 13.66 -7.85
N PRO A 396 -5.19 12.80 -8.78
CA PRO A 396 -5.31 13.07 -10.21
C PRO A 396 -6.75 13.13 -10.74
N LEU A 397 -7.70 12.36 -10.18
CA LEU A 397 -9.12 12.44 -10.56
C LEU A 397 -9.74 13.75 -10.07
N VAL A 398 -9.51 14.09 -8.79
CA VAL A 398 -9.97 15.37 -8.22
C VAL A 398 -9.37 16.56 -8.96
N GLY A 399 -8.08 16.48 -9.32
CA GLY A 399 -7.38 17.48 -10.12
C GLY A 399 -7.98 17.67 -11.53
N ARG A 400 -8.61 16.64 -12.09
CA ARG A 400 -9.35 16.69 -13.37
C ARG A 400 -10.81 17.15 -13.24
N GLY A 401 -11.25 17.51 -12.04
CA GLY A 401 -12.59 18.05 -11.80
C GLY A 401 -13.59 17.06 -11.21
N TRP A 402 -13.21 15.80 -10.96
CA TRP A 402 -14.12 14.84 -10.33
C TRP A 402 -14.49 15.27 -8.91
N SER A 403 -15.73 14.96 -8.49
CA SER A 403 -16.13 15.20 -7.10
C SER A 403 -15.32 14.28 -6.15
N PRO A 404 -15.00 14.74 -4.92
CA PRO A 404 -14.29 13.91 -3.94
C PRO A 404 -14.96 12.56 -3.67
N ARG A 405 -16.30 12.52 -3.68
CA ARG A 405 -17.07 11.28 -3.49
C ARG A 405 -16.90 10.32 -4.66
N ALA A 406 -17.00 10.82 -5.90
CA ALA A 406 -16.81 10.00 -7.10
C ALA A 406 -15.38 9.46 -7.19
N ALA A 407 -14.38 10.30 -6.91
CA ALA A 407 -12.97 9.88 -6.87
C ALA A 407 -12.72 8.82 -5.78
N SER A 408 -13.33 8.98 -4.59
CA SER A 408 -13.25 7.98 -3.53
C SER A 408 -13.93 6.67 -3.92
N ALA A 409 -15.12 6.72 -4.52
CA ALA A 409 -15.82 5.51 -4.98
C ALA A 409 -14.99 4.74 -6.01
N TRP A 410 -14.35 5.44 -6.95
CA TRP A 410 -13.48 4.82 -7.94
C TRP A 410 -12.24 4.15 -7.32
N VAL A 411 -11.66 4.75 -6.28
CA VAL A 411 -10.56 4.12 -5.52
C VAL A 411 -11.00 2.80 -4.90
N PHE A 412 -12.22 2.73 -4.33
CA PHE A 412 -12.75 1.48 -3.77
C PHE A 412 -13.05 0.43 -4.84
N VAL A 413 -13.61 0.82 -5.98
CA VAL A 413 -13.83 -0.07 -7.13
C VAL A 413 -12.50 -0.65 -7.63
N PHE A 414 -11.51 0.22 -7.86
CA PHE A 414 -10.18 -0.18 -8.29
C PHE A 414 -9.50 -1.10 -7.28
N SER A 415 -9.57 -0.76 -5.99
CA SER A 415 -9.06 -1.61 -4.91
C SER A 415 -9.77 -2.96 -4.86
N GLY A 416 -11.10 -2.98 -5.08
CA GLY A 416 -11.90 -4.20 -5.16
C GLY A 416 -11.41 -5.17 -6.23
N PHE A 417 -11.07 -4.67 -7.43
CA PHE A 417 -10.49 -5.50 -8.48
C PHE A 417 -9.16 -6.14 -8.06
N LEU A 418 -8.28 -5.38 -7.38
CA LEU A 418 -7.01 -5.92 -6.90
C LEU A 418 -7.20 -6.97 -5.80
N HIS A 419 -8.19 -6.80 -4.91
CA HIS A 419 -8.50 -7.78 -3.87
C HIS A 419 -9.09 -9.07 -4.47
N GLU A 420 -9.95 -8.96 -5.49
CA GLU A 420 -10.48 -10.11 -6.21
C GLU A 420 -9.38 -10.87 -6.95
N LEU A 421 -8.42 -10.17 -7.58
CA LEU A 421 -7.24 -10.82 -8.15
C LEU A 421 -6.41 -11.51 -7.06
N ALA A 422 -6.11 -10.82 -5.96
CA ALA A 422 -5.26 -11.35 -4.89
C ALA A 422 -5.83 -12.60 -4.19
N VAL A 423 -7.16 -12.76 -4.16
CA VAL A 423 -7.81 -13.89 -3.47
C VAL A 423 -8.43 -14.88 -4.44
N GLY A 424 -9.16 -14.40 -5.45
CA GLY A 424 -9.91 -15.24 -6.39
C GLY A 424 -9.01 -16.02 -7.36
N VAL A 425 -7.89 -15.43 -7.81
CA VAL A 425 -6.95 -16.13 -8.69
C VAL A 425 -6.27 -17.31 -7.97
N PRO A 426 -5.64 -17.14 -6.79
CA PRO A 426 -5.07 -18.27 -6.05
C PRO A 426 -6.09 -19.28 -5.52
N ALA A 427 -7.35 -18.88 -5.32
CA ALA A 427 -8.45 -19.79 -5.00
C ALA A 427 -9.07 -20.44 -6.25
N HIS A 428 -8.53 -20.16 -7.44
CA HIS A 428 -9.01 -20.63 -8.74
C HIS A 428 -10.53 -20.42 -8.96
N SER A 429 -11.07 -19.39 -8.33
CA SER A 429 -12.50 -19.09 -8.24
C SER A 429 -12.66 -17.57 -8.23
N ILE A 430 -13.02 -16.99 -9.36
CA ILE A 430 -13.30 -15.55 -9.47
C ILE A 430 -14.80 -15.37 -9.27
N LEU A 431 -15.21 -15.18 -8.01
CA LEU A 431 -16.62 -15.12 -7.60
C LEU A 431 -17.14 -13.68 -7.49
N GLY A 432 -16.25 -12.69 -7.45
CA GLY A 432 -16.59 -11.29 -7.21
C GLY A 432 -16.89 -10.97 -5.74
N VAL A 433 -16.71 -11.92 -4.81
CA VAL A 433 -17.04 -11.74 -3.40
C VAL A 433 -16.09 -10.75 -2.73
N ALA A 434 -14.80 -10.79 -3.06
CA ALA A 434 -13.85 -9.84 -2.50
C ALA A 434 -14.04 -8.44 -3.11
N PHE A 435 -14.34 -8.39 -4.42
CA PHE A 435 -14.75 -7.14 -5.09
C PHE A 435 -15.98 -6.50 -4.44
N LEU A 436 -17.08 -7.25 -4.32
CA LEU A 436 -18.33 -6.78 -3.71
C LEU A 436 -18.10 -6.41 -2.24
N GLY A 437 -17.35 -7.23 -1.50
CA GLY A 437 -16.99 -6.97 -0.11
C GLY A 437 -16.24 -5.65 0.09
N MET A 438 -15.48 -5.18 -0.89
CA MET A 438 -14.84 -3.85 -0.88
C MET A 438 -15.81 -2.73 -1.27
N VAL A 439 -16.61 -2.91 -2.32
CA VAL A 439 -17.55 -1.89 -2.81
C VAL A 439 -18.70 -1.64 -1.82
N LEU A 440 -19.22 -2.70 -1.19
CA LEU A 440 -20.29 -2.63 -0.20
C LEU A 440 -19.88 -1.91 1.09
N GLN A 441 -18.59 -1.62 1.28
CA GLN A 441 -18.15 -0.77 2.39
C GLN A 441 -18.45 0.71 2.17
N LEU A 442 -18.65 1.15 0.92
CA LEU A 442 -18.95 2.56 0.61
C LEU A 442 -20.24 3.05 1.29
N PRO A 443 -21.39 2.35 1.19
CA PRO A 443 -22.58 2.69 1.98
C PRO A 443 -22.29 2.76 3.49
N LEU A 444 -21.56 1.78 4.02
CA LEU A 444 -21.24 1.73 5.45
C LEU A 444 -20.34 2.90 5.89
N ILE A 445 -19.43 3.36 5.02
CA ILE A 445 -18.65 4.58 5.22
C ILE A 445 -19.58 5.79 5.32
N MET A 446 -20.57 5.91 4.43
CA MET A 446 -21.53 7.03 4.46
C MET A 446 -22.36 7.03 5.75
N CYS A 447 -22.69 5.86 6.29
CA CYS A 447 -23.39 5.74 7.58
C CYS A 447 -22.50 6.05 8.79
N THR A 448 -21.21 5.71 8.74
CA THR A 448 -20.27 5.87 9.88
C THR A 448 -19.55 7.22 9.92
N GLU A 449 -19.42 7.92 8.80
CA GLU A 449 -18.75 9.23 8.74
C GLU A 449 -19.42 10.33 9.60
N PRO A 450 -20.77 10.41 9.71
CA PRO A 450 -21.43 11.34 10.63
C PRO A 450 -21.16 11.02 12.11
N LEU A 451 -21.05 9.73 12.46
CA LEU A 451 -20.78 9.27 13.83
C LEU A 451 -19.39 9.69 14.30
N ALA A 452 -18.41 9.70 13.39
CA ALA A 452 -17.05 10.16 13.67
C ALA A 452 -16.97 11.66 14.02
N LYS A 453 -17.97 12.47 13.63
CA LYS A 453 -18.04 13.91 13.92
C LYS A 453 -18.70 14.25 15.26
N LYS A 454 -19.34 13.27 15.91
CA LYS A 454 -19.96 13.46 17.22
C LYS A 454 -18.93 13.22 18.33
N ASP A 455 -18.99 13.99 19.41
CA ASP A 455 -18.08 13.84 20.55
C ASP A 455 -18.46 12.68 21.48
N GLY A 456 -17.47 12.18 22.21
CA GLY A 456 -17.59 11.13 23.23
C GLY A 456 -18.24 9.84 22.72
N THR A 457 -19.51 9.65 23.04
CA THR A 457 -20.31 8.46 22.74
C THR A 457 -20.34 8.12 21.25
N GLY A 458 -20.36 9.14 20.37
CA GLY A 458 -20.35 8.91 18.91
C GLY A 458 -19.09 8.21 18.41
N LYS A 459 -17.92 8.56 18.96
CA LYS A 459 -16.63 7.94 18.64
C LYS A 459 -16.57 6.48 19.10
N VAL A 460 -17.09 6.19 20.29
CA VAL A 460 -17.16 4.82 20.82
C VAL A 460 -18.08 3.95 19.96
N ILE A 461 -19.29 4.44 19.65
CA ILE A 461 -20.24 3.72 18.78
C ILE A 461 -19.62 3.45 17.40
N GLY A 462 -18.98 4.46 16.80
CA GLY A 462 -18.29 4.31 15.52
C GLY A 462 -17.19 3.24 15.55
N ASN A 463 -16.40 3.19 16.64
CA ASN A 463 -15.38 2.16 16.83
C ASN A 463 -15.98 0.75 17.03
N CYS A 464 -17.08 0.63 17.77
CA CYS A 464 -17.79 -0.64 17.92
C CYS A 464 -18.36 -1.13 16.58
N ILE A 465 -18.98 -0.25 15.78
CA ILE A 465 -19.48 -0.59 14.43
C ILE A 465 -18.33 -1.06 13.53
N PHE A 466 -17.19 -0.35 13.59
CA PHE A 466 -15.98 -0.77 12.87
C PHE A 466 -15.57 -2.20 13.26
N TRP A 467 -15.43 -2.49 14.55
CA TRP A 467 -15.02 -3.82 15.01
C TRP A 467 -16.06 -4.91 14.70
N ILE A 468 -17.35 -4.62 14.81
CA ILE A 468 -18.41 -5.58 14.44
C ILE A 468 -18.33 -5.91 12.95
N ASN A 469 -18.23 -4.90 12.08
CA ASN A 469 -18.08 -5.13 10.64
C ASN A 469 -16.80 -5.91 10.33
N PHE A 470 -15.69 -5.54 10.98
CA PHE A 470 -14.39 -6.15 10.80
C PHE A 470 -14.39 -7.63 11.22
N VAL A 471 -14.97 -7.94 12.38
CA VAL A 471 -15.00 -9.28 12.97
C VAL A 471 -15.99 -10.18 12.26
N PHE A 472 -17.22 -9.74 11.97
CA PHE A 472 -18.28 -10.66 11.52
C PHE A 472 -18.53 -10.67 10.01
N VAL A 473 -18.48 -9.50 9.35
CA VAL A 473 -19.01 -9.35 7.99
C VAL A 473 -17.92 -9.43 6.93
N GLY A 474 -16.72 -8.92 7.23
CA GLY A 474 -15.64 -8.81 6.23
C GLY A 474 -14.90 -10.12 5.96
N GLN A 475 -13.86 -10.36 6.75
CA GLN A 475 -12.85 -11.40 6.48
C GLN A 475 -13.35 -12.85 6.62
N PRO A 476 -14.06 -13.24 7.71
CA PRO A 476 -14.42 -14.65 7.88
C PRO A 476 -15.48 -15.12 6.89
N LEU A 477 -16.40 -14.25 6.49
CA LEU A 477 -17.41 -14.57 5.48
C LEU A 477 -16.74 -14.83 4.12
N ALA A 478 -15.83 -13.95 3.69
CA ALA A 478 -15.06 -14.15 2.47
C ALA A 478 -14.25 -15.45 2.54
N ALA A 479 -13.53 -15.71 3.65
CA ALA A 479 -12.75 -16.93 3.83
C ALA A 479 -13.61 -18.19 3.73
N MET A 480 -14.79 -18.21 4.34
CA MET A 480 -15.72 -19.34 4.30
C MET A 480 -16.23 -19.60 2.88
N ILE A 481 -16.62 -18.56 2.13
CA ILE A 481 -17.13 -18.70 0.76
C ILE A 481 -16.03 -19.19 -0.19
N TYR A 482 -14.84 -18.58 -0.15
CA TYR A 482 -13.71 -19.01 -0.99
C TYR A 482 -13.23 -20.43 -0.65
N PHE A 483 -13.21 -20.79 0.63
CA PHE A 483 -12.87 -22.15 1.05
C PHE A 483 -13.86 -23.18 0.54
N PHE A 484 -15.16 -22.89 0.59
CA PHE A 484 -16.17 -23.78 0.04
C PHE A 484 -16.06 -23.93 -1.47
N SER A 485 -15.86 -22.83 -2.19
CA SER A 485 -15.61 -22.86 -3.64
C SER A 485 -14.40 -23.73 -3.99
N TRP A 486 -13.32 -23.61 -3.22
CA TRP A 486 -12.15 -24.46 -3.35
C TRP A 486 -12.48 -25.95 -3.16
N GLN A 487 -13.18 -26.29 -2.07
CA GLN A 487 -13.56 -27.68 -1.75
C GLN A 487 -14.53 -28.27 -2.79
N ALA A 488 -15.45 -27.46 -3.30
CA ALA A 488 -16.38 -27.86 -4.37
C ALA A 488 -15.65 -28.19 -5.68
N LYS A 489 -14.54 -27.51 -5.97
CA LYS A 489 -13.79 -27.68 -7.23
C LYS A 489 -12.68 -28.73 -7.15
N TYR A 490 -11.97 -28.84 -6.03
CA TYR A 490 -10.76 -29.67 -5.90
C TYR A 490 -10.70 -30.52 -4.62
N GLY A 491 -11.73 -30.46 -3.77
CA GLY A 491 -11.74 -31.16 -2.48
C GLY A 491 -12.80 -32.24 -2.39
N ASP A 492 -13.12 -32.63 -1.15
CA ASP A 492 -13.98 -33.77 -0.82
C ASP A 492 -15.40 -33.68 -1.43
N LEU A 493 -15.87 -32.46 -1.74
CA LEU A 493 -17.18 -32.23 -2.37
C LEU A 493 -17.17 -32.51 -3.88
N SER A 494 -16.00 -32.48 -4.54
CA SER A 494 -15.86 -32.76 -5.97
C SER A 494 -15.98 -34.26 -6.30
N GLU A 495 -15.74 -35.11 -5.31
CA GLU A 495 -15.85 -36.58 -5.41
C GLU A 495 -17.26 -37.10 -5.10
N MET A 496 -18.17 -36.24 -4.64
CA MET A 496 -19.57 -36.64 -4.41
C MET A 496 -20.30 -36.78 -5.74
N PRO A 497 -21.08 -37.86 -5.96
CA PRO A 497 -21.85 -38.02 -7.18
C PRO A 497 -22.85 -36.87 -7.30
N LYS A 498 -22.75 -36.11 -8.41
CA LYS A 498 -23.74 -35.10 -8.77
C LYS A 498 -25.07 -35.83 -8.95
N LYS A 499 -26.03 -35.58 -8.04
CA LYS A 499 -27.40 -36.07 -8.17
C LYS A 499 -28.17 -35.29 -9.22
#